data_AF-A0AAD7YBN9-F1
#
_entry.id   AF-A0AAD7YBN9-F1
#
_cell.length_a   1.000
_cell.length_b   1.000
_cell.length_c   1.000
_cell.angle_alpha   90.00
_cell.angle_beta   90.00
_cell.angle_gamma   90.00
#
_symmetry.space_group_name_H-M   'P 1'
#
loop_
_entity.id
_entity.type
_entity.pdbx_description
1 polymer ?
#
loop_
_entity_poly.entity_id
_entity_poly.type
_entity_poly.pdbx_seq_one_letter_code
_entity_poly.pdbx_strand_id
1 'polypeptide(L)'
;MQWCVLLLLLGLVKFGVGQNCRGEKPRLRDCDKVCDDSGTCKIRAALLLPKNTTYDACLAAVGPALDLAMQDPVIQNAFPPWLTVEWMKYDVTDCDAAYAVISAIDAYNDCAHVFFGPSCDFALEMNGTEQKIHASKICV
;
A
#
# COMPACT_ATOMS: atom_id res chain seq x y z
N MET A 1 54.60 2.00 1.93
CA MET A 1 53.41 2.59 1.29
C MET A 1 52.35 1.55 0.89
N GLN A 2 52.65 0.25 0.90
CA GLN A 2 51.69 -0.84 0.56
C GLN A 2 50.60 -1.09 1.62
N TRP A 3 50.87 -0.76 2.90
CA TRP A 3 49.98 -1.12 4.02
C TRP A 3 48.76 -0.19 4.18
N CYS A 4 48.88 1.07 3.76
CA CYS A 4 47.79 2.04 3.83
C CYS A 4 46.66 1.74 2.82
N VAL A 5 47.00 1.15 1.67
CA VAL A 5 46.02 0.80 0.62
C VAL A 5 45.12 -0.36 1.05
N LEU A 6 45.67 -1.33 1.78
CA LEU A 6 44.91 -2.46 2.33
C LEU A 6 43.90 -2.01 3.40
N LEU A 7 44.26 -1.03 4.24
CA LEU A 7 43.34 -0.48 5.25
C LEU A 7 42.21 0.34 4.61
N LEU A 8 42.48 1.04 3.51
CA LEU A 8 41.46 1.75 2.72
C LEU A 8 40.50 0.81 2.00
N LEU A 9 40.97 -0.34 1.50
CA LEU A 9 40.13 -1.36 0.85
C LEU A 9 39.25 -2.12 1.86
N LEU A 10 39.75 -2.39 3.06
CA LEU A 10 38.96 -3.03 4.14
C LEU A 10 37.94 -2.07 4.78
N GLY A 11 38.12 -0.75 4.65
CA GLY A 11 37.16 0.26 5.12
C GLY A 11 35.90 0.38 4.25
N LEU A 12 35.97 0.00 2.97
CA LEU A 12 34.85 0.13 2.01
C LEU A 12 33.81 -1.00 2.10
N VAL A 13 34.08 -2.08 2.85
CA VAL A 13 33.18 -3.26 2.95
C VAL A 13 32.20 -3.17 4.13
N LYS A 14 32.05 -1.98 4.72
CA LYS A 14 31.06 -1.71 5.76
C LYS A 14 30.01 -0.78 5.15
N PHE A 15 28.93 -1.33 4.59
CA PHE A 15 27.56 -0.77 4.62
C PHE A 15 26.68 -1.57 3.64
N GLY A 16 26.20 -2.71 4.13
CA GLY A 16 25.18 -3.51 3.49
C GLY A 16 24.25 -4.10 4.54
N VAL A 17 23.85 -3.32 5.54
CA VAL A 17 22.74 -3.73 6.41
C VAL A 17 21.49 -3.69 5.55
N GLY A 18 21.09 -4.85 5.05
CA GLY A 18 19.80 -5.02 4.41
C GLY A 18 18.72 -4.62 5.41
N GLN A 19 18.16 -3.42 5.28
CA GLN A 19 16.99 -2.99 6.05
C GLN A 19 15.82 -3.90 5.69
N ASN A 20 15.63 -4.98 6.43
CA ASN A 20 14.43 -5.82 6.33
C ASN A 20 13.57 -5.45 7.52
N CYS A 21 12.36 -4.94 7.31
CA CYS A 21 11.39 -4.65 8.39
C CYS A 21 10.81 -5.93 9.02
N ARG A 22 11.36 -7.10 8.69
CA ARG A 22 10.91 -8.40 9.18
C ARG A 22 11.29 -8.53 10.65
N GLY A 23 10.32 -8.30 11.53
CA GLY A 23 10.50 -8.35 12.99
C GLY A 23 10.35 -7.01 13.71
N GLU A 24 10.08 -5.91 12.98
CA GLU A 24 9.63 -4.66 13.62
C GLU A 24 8.25 -4.90 14.26
N LYS A 25 8.04 -4.37 15.48
CA LYS A 25 6.74 -4.51 16.13
C LYS A 25 5.75 -3.60 15.41
N PRO A 26 4.55 -4.08 15.04
CA PRO A 26 3.56 -3.21 14.43
C PRO A 26 3.30 -2.05 15.39
N ARG A 27 3.40 -0.81 14.88
CA ARG A 27 3.00 0.37 15.64
C ARG A 27 1.52 0.23 15.95
N LEU A 28 1.18 0.13 17.23
CA LEU A 28 -0.22 0.10 17.65
C LEU A 28 -0.80 1.50 17.46
N ARG A 29 -1.79 1.62 16.59
CA ARG A 29 -2.44 2.91 16.31
C ARG A 29 -3.84 2.88 16.88
N ASP A 30 -4.28 4.00 17.42
CA ASP A 30 -5.64 4.11 17.98
C ASP A 30 -6.71 3.83 16.91
N CYS A 31 -6.36 4.06 15.65
CA CYS A 31 -7.22 3.90 14.50
C CYS A 31 -7.17 2.52 13.82
N ASP A 32 -6.42 1.55 14.39
CA ASP A 32 -6.49 0.13 14.00
C ASP A 32 -7.80 -0.52 14.45
N LYS A 33 -8.48 0.11 15.42
CA LYS A 33 -9.82 -0.31 15.86
C LYS A 33 -10.85 0.11 14.82
N VAL A 34 -11.65 -0.85 14.37
CA VAL A 34 -12.77 -0.62 13.45
C VAL A 34 -13.85 0.26 14.10
N CYS A 35 -14.04 0.14 15.41
CA CYS A 35 -15.01 0.93 16.16
C CYS A 35 -14.28 2.00 16.98
N ASP A 36 -14.77 3.23 16.89
CA ASP A 36 -14.32 4.31 17.75
C ASP A 36 -14.93 4.21 19.15
N ASP A 37 -14.44 5.04 20.07
CA ASP A 37 -14.94 5.08 21.45
C ASP A 37 -16.38 5.62 21.54
N SER A 38 -16.93 6.17 20.46
CA SER A 38 -18.34 6.61 20.35
C SER A 38 -19.29 5.47 19.96
N GLY A 39 -18.75 4.29 19.63
CA GLY A 39 -19.52 3.13 19.18
C GLY A 39 -19.84 3.14 17.68
N THR A 40 -19.24 4.07 16.91
CA THR A 40 -19.39 4.11 15.46
C THR A 40 -18.32 3.23 14.82
N CYS A 41 -18.74 2.21 14.08
CA CYS A 41 -17.83 1.25 13.45
C CYS A 41 -17.67 1.54 11.96
N LYS A 42 -16.44 1.84 11.53
CA LYS A 42 -16.12 2.16 10.14
C LYS A 42 -14.91 1.36 9.65
N ILE A 43 -15.06 0.70 8.50
CA ILE A 43 -13.94 0.13 7.76
C ILE A 43 -13.55 1.11 6.66
N ARG A 44 -12.34 1.65 6.77
CA ARG A 44 -11.71 2.46 5.72
C ARG A 44 -10.99 1.57 4.73
N ALA A 45 -11.45 1.58 3.48
CA ALA A 45 -10.89 0.87 2.35
C ALA A 45 -10.14 1.86 1.45
N ALA A 46 -8.82 1.73 1.37
CA ALA A 46 -8.00 2.52 0.47
C ALA A 46 -7.99 1.91 -0.93
N LEU A 47 -8.29 2.72 -1.95
CA LEU A 47 -8.22 2.37 -3.36
C LEU A 47 -7.03 3.10 -3.97
N LEU A 48 -5.98 2.35 -4.27
CA LEU A 48 -4.74 2.85 -4.84
C LEU A 48 -4.84 2.71 -6.36
N LEU A 49 -5.30 3.70 -7.11
CA LEU A 49 -5.45 3.59 -8.57
C LEU A 49 -5.07 4.91 -9.25
N PRO A 50 -4.53 4.88 -10.49
CA PRO A 50 -4.24 6.10 -11.21
C PRO A 50 -5.53 6.90 -11.46
N LYS A 51 -5.48 8.22 -11.28
CA LYS A 51 -6.54 9.14 -11.74
C LYS A 51 -6.56 9.29 -13.25
N ASN A 52 -5.40 9.09 -13.88
CA ASN A 52 -5.27 9.23 -15.32
C ASN A 52 -6.07 8.15 -16.04
N THR A 53 -6.91 8.56 -17.00
CA THR A 53 -7.77 7.67 -17.80
C THR A 53 -7.03 7.00 -18.96
N THR A 54 -5.71 7.18 -19.06
CA THR A 54 -4.86 6.44 -20.00
C THR A 54 -4.76 4.96 -19.67
N TYR A 55 -5.10 4.57 -18.44
CA TYR A 55 -5.06 3.18 -17.96
C TYR A 55 -6.48 2.62 -17.87
N ASP A 56 -6.64 1.36 -18.28
CA ASP A 56 -7.93 0.66 -18.25
C ASP A 56 -8.50 0.60 -16.83
N ALA A 57 -7.64 0.38 -15.85
CA ALA A 57 -8.00 0.32 -14.44
C ALA A 57 -7.60 1.62 -13.73
N CYS A 58 -8.33 2.69 -14.04
CA CYS A 58 -8.23 3.98 -13.37
C CYS A 58 -9.38 4.22 -12.38
N LEU A 59 -9.21 5.21 -11.48
CA LEU A 59 -10.25 5.59 -10.52
C LEU A 59 -11.59 5.96 -11.18
N ALA A 60 -11.53 6.54 -12.38
CA ALA A 60 -12.73 6.93 -13.13
C ALA A 60 -13.52 5.71 -13.65
N ALA A 61 -12.84 4.61 -13.98
CA ALA A 61 -13.47 3.38 -14.48
C ALA A 61 -13.93 2.48 -13.32
N VAL A 62 -13.06 2.27 -12.33
CA VAL A 62 -13.30 1.32 -11.22
C VAL A 62 -14.19 1.93 -10.13
N GLY A 63 -14.08 3.24 -9.88
CA GLY A 63 -14.86 3.92 -8.84
C GLY A 63 -16.36 3.69 -8.96
N PRO A 64 -16.99 3.99 -10.12
CA PRO A 64 -18.42 3.75 -10.32
C PRO A 64 -18.82 2.27 -10.20
N ALA A 65 -17.97 1.35 -10.62
CA ALA A 65 -18.23 -0.09 -10.49
C ALA A 65 -18.26 -0.52 -9.00
N LEU A 66 -17.34 -0.01 -8.19
CA LEU A 66 -17.34 -0.24 -6.74
C LEU A 66 -18.53 0.42 -6.05
N ASP A 67 -18.86 1.65 -6.43
CA ASP A 67 -20.02 2.37 -5.89
C ASP A 67 -21.33 1.64 -6.20
N LEU A 68 -21.43 1.02 -7.38
CA LEU A 68 -22.57 0.16 -7.74
C LEU A 68 -22.55 -1.18 -6.99
N ALA A 69 -21.39 -1.81 -6.84
CA ALA A 69 -21.26 -3.06 -6.09
C ALA A 69 -21.67 -2.89 -4.61
N MET A 70 -21.38 -1.75 -4.00
CA MET A 70 -21.79 -1.44 -2.62
C MET A 70 -23.30 -1.19 -2.47
N GLN A 71 -24.00 -0.91 -3.57
CA GLN A 71 -25.46 -0.80 -3.59
C GLN A 71 -26.13 -2.16 -3.79
N ASP A 72 -25.37 -3.20 -4.17
CA ASP A 72 -25.92 -4.53 -4.36
C ASP A 72 -26.35 -5.13 -3.00
N PRO A 73 -27.60 -5.64 -2.89
CA PRO A 73 -28.09 -6.22 -1.65
C PRO A 73 -27.28 -7.42 -1.17
N VAL A 74 -26.63 -8.17 -2.06
CA VAL A 74 -25.75 -9.29 -1.69
C VAL A 74 -24.54 -8.77 -0.92
N ILE A 75 -23.95 -7.67 -1.37
CA ILE A 75 -22.81 -7.04 -0.71
C ILE A 75 -23.24 -6.34 0.58
N GLN A 76 -24.38 -5.64 0.59
CA GLN A 76 -24.90 -5.00 1.80
C GLN A 76 -25.22 -6.02 2.89
N ASN A 77 -25.79 -7.17 2.54
CA ASN A 77 -26.07 -8.25 3.49
C ASN A 77 -24.81 -8.99 3.96
N ALA A 78 -23.68 -8.86 3.24
CA ALA A 78 -22.40 -9.41 3.67
C ALA A 78 -21.77 -8.58 4.80
N PHE A 79 -22.10 -7.28 4.88
CA PHE A 79 -21.64 -6.42 5.96
C PHE A 79 -22.67 -6.34 7.09
N PRO A 80 -22.25 -6.29 8.36
CA PRO A 80 -23.16 -6.04 9.47
C PRO A 80 -23.83 -4.66 9.31
N PRO A 81 -25.12 -4.50 9.68
CA PRO A 81 -25.87 -3.25 9.46
C PRO A 81 -25.35 -2.07 10.29
N TRP A 82 -24.55 -2.34 11.33
CA TRP A 82 -23.90 -1.34 12.18
C TRP A 82 -22.54 -0.89 11.65
N LEU A 83 -22.05 -1.48 10.55
CA LEU A 83 -20.75 -1.22 9.98
C LEU A 83 -20.88 -0.35 8.73
N THR A 84 -20.14 0.76 8.68
CA THR A 84 -20.04 1.62 7.49
C THR A 84 -18.71 1.37 6.79
N VAL A 85 -18.73 1.19 5.47
CA VAL A 85 -17.50 1.13 4.66
C VAL A 85 -17.25 2.50 4.04
N GLU A 86 -16.04 3.03 4.22
CA GLU A 86 -15.59 4.30 3.66
C GLU A 86 -14.48 4.07 2.65
N TRP A 87 -14.64 4.61 1.45
CA TRP A 87 -13.66 4.49 0.38
C TRP A 87 -12.73 5.71 0.36
N MET A 88 -11.44 5.45 0.48
CA MET A 88 -10.39 6.46 0.41
C MET A 88 -9.63 6.28 -0.90
N LYS A 89 -9.64 7.28 -1.78
CA LYS A 89 -9.07 7.17 -3.14
C LYS A 89 -7.70 7.83 -3.19
N TYR A 90 -6.67 7.08 -3.54
CA TYR A 90 -5.30 7.56 -3.68
C TYR A 90 -4.85 7.42 -5.13
N ASP A 91 -4.19 8.45 -5.62
CA ASP A 91 -3.67 8.50 -6.98
C ASP A 91 -2.28 7.85 -7.03
N VAL A 92 -2.17 6.81 -7.85
CA VAL A 92 -0.86 6.23 -8.19
C VAL A 92 -0.40 6.88 -9.49
N THR A 93 0.35 7.97 -9.36
CA THR A 93 0.85 8.78 -10.48
C THR A 93 1.60 7.91 -11.48
N ASP A 94 1.23 8.04 -12.76
CA ASP A 94 1.88 7.40 -13.92
C ASP A 94 2.06 5.88 -13.81
N CYS A 95 1.25 5.21 -12.97
CA CYS A 95 1.46 3.80 -12.66
C CYS A 95 2.93 3.50 -12.33
N ASP A 96 3.53 4.31 -11.46
CA ASP A 96 4.91 4.15 -11.00
C ASP A 96 4.96 3.45 -9.63
N ALA A 97 5.92 2.53 -9.49
CA ALA A 97 5.98 1.63 -8.34
C ALA A 97 6.37 2.38 -7.06
N ALA A 98 7.16 3.45 -7.16
CA ALA A 98 7.53 4.27 -6.01
C ALA A 98 6.31 5.05 -5.53
N TYR A 99 5.52 5.63 -6.43
CA TYR A 99 4.28 6.32 -6.06
C TYR A 99 3.25 5.37 -5.47
N ALA A 100 3.12 4.14 -5.99
CA ALA A 100 2.23 3.13 -5.41
C ALA A 100 2.56 2.85 -3.93
N VAL A 101 3.85 2.80 -3.59
CA VAL A 101 4.31 2.56 -2.23
C VAL A 101 4.05 3.78 -1.36
N ILE A 102 4.38 4.98 -1.84
CA ILE A 102 4.10 6.25 -1.14
C ILE A 102 2.61 6.36 -0.82
N SER A 103 1.74 6.14 -1.81
CA SER A 103 0.29 6.16 -1.62
C SER A 103 -0.20 5.11 -0.64
N ALA A 104 0.42 3.93 -0.61
CA ALA A 104 0.08 2.90 0.39
C ALA A 104 0.45 3.33 1.82
N ILE A 105 1.52 4.09 1.99
CA ILE A 105 1.92 4.63 3.30
C ILE A 105 1.04 5.78 3.71
N ASP A 106 0.68 6.65 2.78
CA ASP A 106 -0.28 7.73 3.03
C ASP A 106 -1.63 7.13 3.45
N ALA A 107 -2.11 6.15 2.69
CA ALA A 107 -3.31 5.39 3.04
C ALA A 107 -3.19 4.69 4.39
N TYR A 108 -2.03 4.10 4.69
CA TYR A 108 -1.78 3.57 6.01
C TYR A 108 -1.89 4.67 7.05
N ASN A 109 -1.19 5.81 6.90
CA ASN A 109 -1.20 6.93 7.85
C ASN A 109 -2.58 7.56 8.06
N ASP A 110 -3.42 7.54 7.03
CA ASP A 110 -4.84 7.93 7.07
C ASP A 110 -5.76 6.84 7.66
N CYS A 111 -5.15 5.76 8.15
CA CYS A 111 -5.75 4.65 8.88
C CYS A 111 -6.66 3.75 8.01
N ALA A 112 -6.22 3.49 6.78
CA ALA A 112 -6.81 2.43 5.96
C ALA A 112 -6.68 1.08 6.66
N HIS A 113 -7.78 0.33 6.72
CA HIS A 113 -7.81 -1.03 7.24
C HIS A 113 -7.59 -2.05 6.12
N VAL A 114 -8.09 -1.74 4.93
CA VAL A 114 -8.03 -2.61 3.75
C VAL A 114 -7.45 -1.82 2.59
N PHE A 115 -6.56 -2.44 1.83
CA PHE A 115 -5.94 -1.84 0.65
C PHE A 115 -6.42 -2.61 -0.58
N PHE A 116 -7.07 -1.90 -1.48
CA PHE A 116 -7.40 -2.35 -2.82
C PHE A 116 -6.28 -1.86 -3.73
N GLY A 117 -5.44 -2.82 -4.11
CA GLY A 117 -4.12 -2.57 -4.66
C GLY A 117 -4.13 -1.96 -6.06
N PRO A 118 -2.98 -1.41 -6.46
CA PRO A 118 -2.82 -0.77 -7.74
C PRO A 118 -2.97 -1.78 -8.87
N SER A 119 -3.92 -1.51 -9.74
CA SER A 119 -4.17 -2.30 -10.94
C SER A 119 -3.16 -2.03 -12.07
N CYS A 120 -2.13 -1.24 -11.78
CA CYS A 120 -1.02 -1.05 -12.70
C CYS A 120 -0.20 -2.34 -12.77
N ASP A 121 0.15 -2.77 -13.99
CA ASP A 121 1.02 -3.91 -14.24
C ASP A 121 2.45 -3.60 -13.80
N PHE A 122 2.70 -3.65 -12.50
CA PHE A 122 4.06 -3.62 -11.96
C PHE A 122 4.80 -4.95 -12.16
N ALA A 123 4.20 -5.87 -12.94
CA ALA A 123 4.63 -7.24 -13.06
C ALA A 123 4.38 -7.86 -14.44
N LEU A 124 4.91 -7.28 -15.53
CA LEU A 124 4.93 -7.98 -16.82
C LEU A 124 6.25 -7.80 -17.58
N GLU A 125 7.34 -8.27 -16.98
CA GLU A 125 8.59 -8.77 -17.60
C GLU A 125 9.51 -9.22 -16.43
N MET A 126 10.09 -10.41 -16.30
CA MET A 126 10.12 -11.68 -17.01
C MET A 126 10.51 -12.77 -15.98
N ASN A 127 10.04 -14.01 -16.16
CA ASN A 127 10.50 -15.22 -15.47
C ASN A 127 10.54 -15.22 -13.93
N GLY A 128 9.49 -15.77 -13.30
CA GLY A 128 9.62 -16.78 -12.21
C GLY A 128 10.47 -16.51 -10.97
N THR A 129 10.97 -15.30 -10.74
CA THR A 129 11.58 -14.89 -9.48
C THR A 129 10.81 -13.70 -8.97
N GLU A 130 9.95 -13.98 -8.00
CA GLU A 130 9.54 -13.09 -6.91
C GLU A 130 9.92 -11.63 -7.18
N GLN A 131 9.06 -10.93 -7.93
CA GLN A 131 9.06 -9.48 -7.90
C GLN A 131 8.62 -9.09 -6.49
N LYS A 132 9.62 -9.05 -5.61
CA LYS A 132 9.73 -8.01 -4.61
C LYS A 132 9.34 -6.74 -5.35
N ILE A 133 8.12 -6.29 -5.09
CA ILE A 133 7.82 -4.87 -5.09
C ILE A 133 9.08 -4.29 -4.46
N HIS A 134 9.86 -3.53 -5.22
CA HIS A 134 10.86 -2.64 -4.65
C HIS A 134 10.04 -1.54 -3.98
N ALA A 135 9.22 -1.96 -3.00
CA ALA A 135 8.72 -1.17 -1.94
C ALA A 135 10.00 -0.66 -1.36
N SER A 136 10.32 0.58 -1.74
CA SER A 136 11.13 1.45 -0.91
C SER A 136 10.75 1.08 0.50
N LYS A 137 11.70 0.47 1.21
CA LYS A 137 11.50 -0.30 2.43
C LYS A 137 10.95 0.63 3.49
N ILE A 138 9.64 0.84 3.47
CA ILE A 138 9.01 1.76 4.39
C ILE A 138 8.48 0.87 5.49
N CYS A 139 9.32 0.79 6.52
CA CYS A 139 8.97 0.22 7.80
C CYS A 139 7.98 1.18 8.44
N VAL A 140 6.70 0.80 8.40
CA VAL A 140 5.61 1.53 9.02
C VAL A 140 5.46 1.06 10.47
#